data_AF-A0A2D0KI94-F1
#
_entry.id   AF-A0A2D0KI94-F1
#
_cell.length_a   1.000
_cell.length_b   1.000
_cell.length_c   1.000
_cell.angle_alpha   90.00
_cell.angle_beta   90.00
_cell.angle_gamma   90.00
#
_symmetry.space_group_name_H-M   'P 1'
#
loop_
_entity.id
_entity.type
_entity.pdbx_description
1 polymer ?
#
loop_
_entity_poly.entity_id
_entity_poly.type
_entity_poly.pdbx_seq_one_letter_code
_entity_poly.pdbx_strand_id
1 'polypeptide(L)'
;MSEAFSVMEVVQRLKVIHLLGDWPVSETPSGQVVCVFFPLTVMIYDAGDRKVLGGRFYDEIVWAQPVTLASARLSLEKRQQQLCQSAVFEQSWQNIPAARALWHEAHLLSLHGVSPRYQQCREVQDILRHSTTVSI
;
A
#
# COMPACT_ATOMS: atom_id res chain seq x y z
N MET A 1 3.63 15.89 22.31
CA MET A 1 4.06 16.45 21.00
C MET A 1 4.47 15.28 20.14
N SER A 2 3.84 15.07 18.98
CA SER A 2 4.27 14.03 18.04
C SER A 2 5.57 14.49 17.38
N GLU A 3 6.63 13.68 17.41
CA GLU A 3 7.78 13.91 16.53
C GLU A 3 7.28 13.86 15.07
N ALA A 4 7.59 14.89 14.30
CA ALA A 4 7.30 14.90 12.87
C ALA A 4 8.49 14.27 12.15
N PHE A 5 8.32 13.03 11.69
CA PHE A 5 9.33 12.35 10.87
C PHE A 5 9.20 12.78 9.41
N SER A 6 10.32 12.85 8.71
CA SER A 6 10.33 13.04 7.26
C SER A 6 9.81 11.77 6.55
N VAL A 7 9.36 11.89 5.29
CA VAL A 7 8.89 10.71 4.53
C VAL A 7 10.03 9.70 4.35
N MET A 8 11.25 10.20 4.10
CA MET A 8 12.46 9.39 3.96
C MET A 8 12.78 8.65 5.24
N GLU A 9 12.70 9.30 6.41
CA GLU A 9 12.96 8.64 7.70
C GLU A 9 12.00 7.47 7.92
N VAL A 10 10.71 7.66 7.62
CA VAL A 10 9.70 6.60 7.70
C VAL A 10 10.04 5.46 6.72
N VAL A 11 10.40 5.79 5.48
CA VAL A 11 10.79 4.79 4.47
C VAL A 11 12.03 4.01 4.89
N GLN A 12 13.06 4.66 5.44
CA GLN A 12 14.27 3.98 5.90
C GLN A 12 13.99 3.05 7.07
N ARG A 13 13.19 3.48 8.05
CA ARG A 13 12.77 2.61 9.16
C ARG A 13 12.00 1.40 8.66
N LEU A 14 11.07 1.58 7.72
CA LEU A 14 10.32 0.48 7.10
C LEU A 14 11.23 -0.49 6.34
N LYS A 15 12.25 0.01 5.64
CA LYS A 15 13.24 -0.84 4.97
C LYS A 15 14.02 -1.69 5.97
N VAL A 16 14.43 -1.11 7.10
CA VAL A 16 15.13 -1.84 8.18
C VAL A 16 14.24 -2.92 8.77
N ILE A 17 13.00 -2.59 9.12
CA ILE A 17 12.02 -3.56 9.65
C ILE A 17 11.82 -4.72 8.66
N HIS A 18 11.62 -4.39 7.37
CA HIS A 18 11.42 -5.38 6.32
C HIS A 18 12.63 -6.30 6.14
N LEU A 19 13.83 -5.73 6.11
CA LEU A 19 15.08 -6.47 5.95
C LEU A 19 15.35 -7.41 7.13
N LEU A 20 15.03 -6.98 8.35
CA LEU A 20 15.26 -7.76 9.57
C LEU A 20 14.11 -8.72 9.89
N GLY A 21 12.97 -8.59 9.20
CA GLY A 21 11.74 -9.32 9.55
C GLY A 21 11.18 -8.93 10.91
N ASP A 22 11.59 -7.79 11.48
CA ASP A 22 11.25 -7.32 12.83
C ASP A 22 9.88 -6.62 12.85
N TRP A 23 8.88 -7.30 12.28
CA TRP A 23 7.52 -6.79 12.25
C TRP A 23 6.92 -6.83 13.65
N PRO A 24 6.24 -5.77 14.10
CA PRO A 24 5.59 -5.74 15.40
C PRO A 24 4.32 -6.62 15.36
N VAL A 25 4.52 -7.94 15.41
CA VAL A 25 3.45 -8.93 15.50
C VAL A 25 3.16 -9.13 16.97
N SER A 26 1.92 -8.89 17.40
CA SER A 26 1.52 -9.19 18.77
C SER A 26 1.73 -10.67 19.05
N GLU A 27 2.44 -11.00 20.14
CA GLU A 27 2.58 -12.37 20.61
C GLU A 27 1.17 -12.96 20.83
N THR A 28 0.81 -14.00 20.08
CA THR A 28 -0.43 -14.72 20.35
C THR A 28 -0.32 -15.42 21.69
N PRO A 29 -1.29 -15.22 22.60
CA PRO A 29 -1.28 -15.95 23.86
C PRO A 29 -1.44 -17.44 23.56
N SER A 30 -0.54 -18.25 24.11
CA SER A 30 -0.55 -19.72 24.12
C SER A 30 -0.25 -20.44 22.79
N GLY A 31 1.03 -20.75 22.56
CA GLY A 31 1.51 -22.03 22.00
C GLY A 31 1.00 -22.52 20.64
N GLN A 32 0.18 -21.76 19.93
CA GLN A 32 -0.28 -22.10 18.59
C GLN A 32 0.74 -21.62 17.57
N VAL A 33 0.95 -22.47 16.56
CA VAL A 33 1.81 -22.34 15.37
C VAL A 33 2.29 -20.91 15.14
N VAL A 34 3.62 -20.72 15.13
CA VAL A 34 4.27 -19.48 14.70
C VAL A 34 3.69 -19.10 13.34
N CYS A 35 2.70 -18.20 13.34
CA CYS A 35 2.11 -17.69 12.12
C CYS A 35 3.15 -16.74 11.55
N VAL A 36 3.81 -17.16 10.47
CA VAL A 36 4.79 -16.31 9.80
C VAL A 36 4.03 -15.15 9.17
N PHE A 37 4.16 -13.97 9.77
CA PHE A 37 3.63 -12.74 9.20
C PHE A 37 4.57 -12.26 8.10
N PHE A 38 4.04 -12.07 6.90
CA PHE A 38 4.76 -11.43 5.82
C PHE A 38 3.85 -10.34 5.22
N PRO A 39 4.22 -9.05 5.33
CA PRO A 39 3.40 -8.01 4.76
C PRO A 39 3.50 -8.04 3.23
N LEU A 40 2.39 -7.76 2.55
CA LEU A 40 2.33 -7.78 1.08
C LEU A 40 2.42 -6.39 0.46
N THR A 41 1.90 -5.39 1.17
CA THR A 41 1.78 -4.01 0.69
C THR A 41 2.00 -3.01 1.82
N VAL A 42 2.41 -1.80 1.47
CA VAL A 42 2.55 -0.67 2.39
C VAL A 42 1.85 0.56 1.82
N MET A 43 1.24 1.35 2.70
CA MET A 43 0.74 2.67 2.38
C MET A 43 1.15 3.64 3.49
N ILE A 44 1.69 4.79 3.10
CA ILE A 44 2.08 5.86 4.02
C ILE A 44 1.10 7.01 3.83
N TYR A 45 0.54 7.49 4.94
CA TYR A 45 -0.40 8.60 4.99
C TYR A 45 0.18 9.71 5.87
N ASP A 46 -0.17 10.95 5.54
CA ASP A 46 0.11 12.06 6.43
C ASP A 46 -0.95 12.20 7.54
N ALA A 47 -0.74 13.14 8.46
CA ALA A 47 -1.66 13.40 9.57
C ALA A 47 -3.06 13.87 9.16
N GLY A 48 -3.27 14.22 7.88
CA GLY A 48 -4.56 14.60 7.32
C GLY A 48 -5.16 13.54 6.40
N ASP A 49 -4.76 12.27 6.58
CA ASP A 49 -5.23 11.10 5.82
C ASP A 49 -4.99 11.21 4.31
N ARG A 50 -3.97 11.97 3.90
CA ARG A 50 -3.57 12.03 2.48
C ARG A 50 -2.50 11.00 2.23
N LYS A 51 -2.73 10.13 1.24
CA LYS A 51 -1.76 9.14 0.82
C LYS A 51 -0.51 9.83 0.25
N VAL A 52 0.63 9.52 0.86
CA VAL A 52 1.97 9.99 0.49
C VAL A 52 2.64 9.01 -0.46
N LEU A 53 2.62 7.72 -0.13
CA LEU A 53 3.22 6.63 -0.90
C LEU A 53 2.38 5.35 -0.78
N GLY A 54 2.44 4.51 -1.81
CA GLY A 54 1.92 3.14 -1.79
C GLY A 54 2.94 2.21 -2.46
N GLY A 55 3.07 0.98 -1.97
CA GLY A 55 4.08 0.05 -2.46
C GLY A 55 3.81 -1.39 -2.08
N ARG A 56 4.67 -2.28 -2.57
CA ARG A 56 4.64 -3.72 -2.35
C ARG A 56 5.93 -4.19 -1.68
N PHE A 57 5.81 -5.17 -0.80
CA PHE A 57 6.95 -5.83 -0.21
C PHE A 57 7.35 -7.03 -1.08
N TYR A 58 8.62 -7.05 -1.49
CA TYR A 58 9.30 -8.17 -2.14
C TYR A 58 10.61 -8.42 -1.38
N ASP A 59 11.74 -8.63 -2.06
CA ASP A 59 13.07 -8.56 -1.45
C ASP A 59 13.37 -7.14 -0.95
N GLU A 60 12.90 -6.12 -1.69
CA GLU A 60 12.86 -4.72 -1.29
C GLU A 60 11.42 -4.17 -1.32
N ILE A 61 11.24 -2.95 -0.82
CA ILE A 61 9.98 -2.23 -0.98
C ILE A 61 9.95 -1.60 -2.37
N VAL A 62 8.99 -2.04 -3.19
CA VAL A 62 8.79 -1.56 -4.56
C VAL A 62 7.63 -0.57 -4.55
N TRP A 63 7.92 0.72 -4.74
CA TRP A 63 6.91 1.77 -4.70
C TRP A 63 6.11 1.86 -6.01
N ALA A 64 4.80 1.99 -5.88
CA ALA A 64 3.89 2.18 -6.99
C ALA A 64 4.06 3.60 -7.56
N GLN A 65 4.17 3.72 -8.87
CA GLN A 65 4.25 5.03 -9.51
C GLN A 65 2.89 5.74 -9.43
N PRO A 66 2.84 6.99 -8.94
CA PRO A 66 1.61 7.76 -8.91
C PRO A 66 1.00 7.93 -10.29
N VAL A 67 -0.32 7.79 -10.39
CA VAL A 67 -1.04 8.27 -11.57
C VAL A 67 -1.13 9.80 -11.49
N THR A 68 -0.46 10.50 -12.42
CA THR A 68 -0.35 11.97 -12.41
C THR A 68 -1.42 12.64 -13.26
N LEU A 69 -1.89 12.01 -14.33
CA LEU A 69 -2.95 12.54 -15.18
C LEU A 69 -4.32 12.43 -14.48
N ALA A 70 -5.04 13.54 -14.39
CA ALA A 70 -6.34 13.61 -13.72
C ALA A 70 -7.37 12.62 -14.33
N SER A 71 -7.39 12.49 -15.66
CA SER A 71 -8.26 11.52 -16.35
C SER A 71 -7.93 10.07 -15.96
N ALA A 72 -6.64 9.72 -15.94
CA ALA A 72 -6.20 8.38 -15.55
C ALA A 72 -6.46 8.10 -14.06
N ARG A 73 -6.36 9.11 -13.19
CA ARG A 73 -6.75 8.99 -11.77
C ARG A 73 -8.24 8.67 -11.63
N LEU A 74 -9.10 9.42 -12.32
CA LEU A 74 -10.54 9.16 -12.33
C LEU A 74 -10.87 7.75 -12.87
N SER A 75 -10.18 7.32 -13.93
CA SER A 75 -10.34 5.96 -14.46
C SER A 75 -9.92 4.90 -13.44
N LEU A 76 -8.82 5.11 -12.73
CA LEU A 76 -8.33 4.21 -11.70
C LEU A 76 -9.30 4.14 -10.51
N GLU A 77 -9.77 5.28 -10.02
CA GLU A 77 -10.77 5.36 -8.93
C GLU A 77 -12.07 4.66 -9.32
N LYS A 78 -12.55 4.88 -10.54
CA LYS A 78 -13.74 4.20 -11.08
C LYS A 78 -13.53 2.69 -11.15
N ARG A 79 -12.37 2.23 -11.66
CA ARG A 79 -12.05 0.80 -11.73
C ARG A 79 -11.98 0.18 -10.35
N GLN A 80 -11.33 0.84 -9.40
CA GLN A 80 -11.27 0.41 -8.00
C GLN A 80 -12.68 0.27 -7.42
N GLN A 81 -13.54 1.27 -7.58
CA GLN A 81 -14.92 1.23 -7.09
C GLN A 81 -15.72 0.07 -7.67
N GLN A 82 -15.55 -0.20 -8.98
CA GLN A 82 -16.20 -1.33 -9.64
C GLN A 82 -15.75 -2.67 -9.04
N LEU A 83 -14.44 -2.87 -8.84
CA LEU A 83 -13.90 -4.08 -8.22
C LEU A 83 -14.45 -4.26 -6.81
N CYS A 84 -14.51 -3.20 -6.01
CA CYS A 84 -15.10 -3.23 -4.68
C CYS A 84 -16.58 -3.66 -4.71
N GLN A 85 -17.37 -3.11 -5.63
CA GLN A 85 -18.78 -3.47 -5.81
C GLN A 85 -18.95 -4.94 -6.23
N SER A 86 -18.13 -5.40 -7.18
CA SER A 86 -18.11 -6.81 -7.58
C SER A 86 -17.71 -7.72 -6.42
N ALA A 87 -16.77 -7.30 -5.58
CA ALA A 87 -16.33 -8.09 -4.44
C ALA A 87 -17.44 -8.24 -3.38
N VAL A 88 -18.18 -7.16 -3.09
CA VAL A 88 -19.37 -7.20 -2.23
C VAL A 88 -20.44 -8.14 -2.82
N PHE A 89 -20.66 -8.08 -4.13
CA PHE A 89 -21.59 -8.97 -4.81
C PHE A 89 -21.19 -10.44 -4.67
N GLU A 90 -19.94 -10.82 -5.00
CA GLU A 90 -19.43 -12.19 -4.85
C GLU A 90 -19.53 -12.68 -3.40
N GLN A 91 -19.21 -11.82 -2.43
CA GLN A 91 -19.32 -12.14 -1.01
C GLN A 91 -20.78 -12.44 -0.60
N SER A 92 -21.76 -11.74 -1.15
CA SER A 92 -23.18 -11.97 -0.87
C SER A 92 -23.66 -13.35 -1.34
N TRP A 93 -23.00 -13.90 -2.37
CA TRP A 93 -23.20 -15.27 -2.87
C TRP A 93 -22.31 -16.31 -2.17
N GLN A 94 -21.60 -15.92 -1.10
CA GLN A 94 -20.64 -16.76 -0.37
C GLN A 94 -19.45 -17.23 -1.22
N ASN A 95 -19.19 -16.58 -2.36
CA ASN A 95 -18.00 -16.85 -3.18
C ASN A 95 -16.77 -16.12 -2.60
N ILE A 96 -16.35 -16.56 -1.43
CA ILE A 96 -15.27 -15.92 -0.64
C ILE A 96 -13.94 -15.83 -1.41
N PRO A 97 -13.49 -16.87 -2.15
CA PRO A 97 -12.25 -16.78 -2.92
C PRO A 97 -12.30 -15.69 -4.00
N ALA A 98 -13.41 -15.59 -4.75
CA ALA A 98 -13.55 -14.57 -5.80
C ALA A 98 -13.64 -13.16 -5.21
N ALA A 99 -14.43 -12.97 -4.15
CA ALA A 99 -14.51 -11.70 -3.43
C ALA A 99 -13.12 -11.26 -2.94
N ARG A 100 -12.33 -12.18 -2.37
CA ARG A 100 -10.97 -11.89 -1.91
C ARG A 100 -10.04 -11.46 -3.04
N ALA A 101 -10.10 -12.14 -4.19
CA ALA A 101 -9.30 -11.78 -5.36
C ALA A 101 -9.64 -10.36 -5.86
N LEU A 102 -10.94 -10.01 -5.92
CA LEU A 102 -11.40 -8.68 -6.32
C LEU A 102 -10.98 -7.59 -5.33
N TRP A 103 -11.11 -7.85 -4.03
CA TRP A 103 -10.61 -6.93 -2.99
C TRP A 103 -9.10 -6.72 -3.09
N HIS A 104 -8.36 -7.79 -3.36
CA HIS A 104 -6.92 -7.70 -3.55
C HIS A 104 -6.55 -6.86 -4.78
N GLU A 105 -7.20 -7.08 -5.93
CA GLU A 105 -7.00 -6.27 -7.14
C GLU A 105 -7.32 -4.78 -6.88
N ALA A 106 -8.46 -4.48 -6.24
CA ALA A 106 -8.83 -3.13 -5.88
C ALA A 106 -7.80 -2.47 -4.94
N HIS A 107 -7.27 -3.23 -3.99
CA HIS A 107 -6.23 -2.77 -3.07
C HIS A 107 -4.92 -2.46 -3.79
N LEU A 108 -4.49 -3.30 -4.74
CA LEU A 108 -3.30 -3.06 -5.56
C LEU A 108 -3.44 -1.79 -6.41
N LEU A 109 -4.60 -1.54 -7.02
CA LEU A 109 -4.85 -0.29 -7.74
C LEU A 109 -4.72 0.93 -6.81
N SER A 110 -5.20 0.80 -5.57
CA SER A 110 -5.15 1.89 -4.59
C SER A 110 -3.72 2.36 -4.30
N LEU A 111 -2.70 1.52 -4.46
CA LEU A 111 -1.30 1.86 -4.18
C LEU A 111 -0.81 3.03 -5.03
N HIS A 112 -1.36 3.18 -6.25
CA HIS A 112 -1.00 4.26 -7.18
C HIS A 112 -1.70 5.60 -6.86
N GLY A 113 -2.66 5.61 -5.93
CA GLY A 113 -3.48 6.76 -5.55
C GLY A 113 -2.77 7.74 -4.62
N VAL A 114 -1.65 8.33 -5.04
CA VAL A 114 -0.92 9.34 -4.26
C VAL A 114 -1.58 10.72 -4.39
N SER A 115 -1.72 11.43 -3.27
CA SER A 115 -2.31 12.77 -3.24
C SER A 115 -1.51 13.76 -4.12
N PRO A 116 -2.17 14.63 -4.92
CA PRO A 116 -1.48 15.59 -5.78
C PRO A 116 -0.45 16.45 -5.05
N ARG A 117 -0.72 16.76 -3.76
CA ARG A 117 0.19 17.52 -2.90
C ARG A 117 1.58 16.89 -2.78
N TYR A 118 1.66 15.57 -2.80
CA TYR A 118 2.91 14.82 -2.63
C TYR A 118 3.57 14.46 -3.96
N GLN A 119 2.87 14.57 -5.09
CA GLN A 119 3.45 14.31 -6.42
C GLN A 119 4.58 15.29 -6.78
N GLN A 120 4.53 16.52 -6.25
CA GLN A 120 5.55 17.55 -6.44
C GLN A 120 6.55 17.64 -5.27
N CYS A 121 6.40 16.78 -4.25
CA CYS A 121 7.30 16.77 -3.11
C CYS A 121 8.63 16.13 -3.51
N ARG A 122 9.74 16.87 -3.36
CA ARG A 122 11.08 16.40 -3.74
C ARG A 122 11.46 15.09 -3.07
N GLU A 123 11.18 14.96 -1.77
CA GLU A 123 11.51 13.74 -1.01
C GLU A 123 10.77 12.51 -1.57
N VAL A 124 9.49 12.67 -1.91
CA VAL A 124 8.68 11.60 -2.53
C VAL A 124 9.19 11.27 -3.94
N GLN A 125 9.55 12.28 -4.73
CA GLN A 125 10.13 12.06 -6.06
C GLN A 125 11.48 11.33 -5.99
N ASP A 126 12.34 11.70 -5.04
CA ASP A 126 13.62 11.04 -4.82
C ASP A 126 13.40 9.57 -4.44
N ILE A 127 12.42 9.26 -3.57
CA ILE A 127 12.08 7.86 -3.23
C ILE A 127 11.60 7.07 -4.47
N LEU A 128 10.70 7.65 -5.25
CA LEU A 128 10.10 7.00 -6.43
C LEU A 128 11.11 6.80 -7.56
N ARG A 129 12.10 7.69 -7.71
CA ARG A 129 13.13 7.62 -8.76
C ARG A 129 14.11 6.46 -8.54
N HIS A 130 14.41 6.14 -7.28
CA HIS A 130 15.39 5.11 -6.92
C HIS A 130 14.75 3.74 -6.67
N SER A 131 13.48 3.57 -7.05
CA SER A 131 12.76 2.33 -6.82
C SER A 131 12.46 1.61 -8.12
N THR A 132 12.58 0.29 -8.08
CA THR A 132 12.03 -0.58 -9.12
C THR A 132 10.51 -0.36 -9.17
N THR A 133 9.92 -0.39 -10.35
CA THR A 133 8.50 -0.04 -10.55
C THR A 133 7.59 -1.27 -10.52
N VAL A 134 6.44 -1.15 -9.86
CA VAL A 134 5.33 -2.11 -9.99
C VAL A 134 4.55 -1.77 -11.27
N SER A 135 4.49 -2.70 -12.22
CA SER A 135 3.55 -2.64 -13.35
C SER A 135 2.12 -2.83 -12.84
N ILE A 136 1.17 -2.06 -13.39
CA ILE A 136 -0.27 -2.28 -13.21
C ILE A 136 -0.65 -3.61 -13.85
#